data_AF-A0A7U1KYE8-F1
#
_entry.id   AF-A0A7U1KYE8-F1
#
_cell.length_a   1.000
_cell.length_b   1.000
_cell.length_c   1.000
_cell.angle_alpha   90.00
_cell.angle_beta   90.00
_cell.angle_gamma   90.00
#
_symmetry.space_group_name_H-M   'P 1'
#
loop_
_entity.id
_entity.type
_entity.pdbx_description
1 polymer ?
#
loop_
_entity_poly.entity_id
_entity_poly.type
_entity_poly.pdbx_seq_one_letter_code
_entity_poly.pdbx_strand_id
1 'polypeptide(L)'
;MSISVLGIGDNVVDKYLHSGIMYPGGNALNFAVYAKLADIPSAFMGAFGNDDAAQHVQDVLHQLQIDISHSRHYTGENGYACIRLTHGDRQFVASNKNGVLREHPFNLSDDDLRYISQFTLVHSSINGHLESELEKIKQQTVLLSFDFSGRGTDDYFEKVCPWVDYGFVSCSGLSPDEIKIKLNKLYHYGCRHIIATCGHEKVYYFSGRDYLEWQPAYIEPVDTLGAGDAFLTGFLLSILQSGMAEPDKESVLRAMRQGGKSAAQVLSHYGAFGFGKPFAQ
;
A
#
# COMPACT_ATOMS: atom_id res chain seq x y z
N MET A 1 -2.10 -12.79 -20.43
CA MET A 1 -3.13 -12.91 -19.37
C MET A 1 -3.64 -11.52 -19.06
N SER A 2 -4.92 -11.36 -18.72
CA SER A 2 -5.41 -10.08 -18.20
C SER A 2 -4.88 -9.90 -16.77
N ILE A 3 -4.31 -8.73 -16.46
CA ILE A 3 -3.78 -8.43 -15.13
C ILE A 3 -4.95 -8.07 -14.22
N SER A 4 -4.97 -8.66 -13.03
CA SER A 4 -5.90 -8.30 -11.96
C SER A 4 -5.17 -8.24 -10.62
N VAL A 5 -5.58 -7.33 -9.74
CA VAL A 5 -4.89 -7.14 -8.46
C VAL A 5 -5.86 -7.07 -7.27
N LEU A 6 -5.39 -7.48 -6.10
CA LEU A 6 -6.16 -7.49 -4.87
C LEU A 6 -5.39 -6.76 -3.76
N GLY A 7 -6.01 -5.74 -3.17
CA GLY A 7 -5.55 -5.19 -1.89
C GLY A 7 -6.17 -5.96 -0.73
N ILE A 8 -5.36 -6.46 0.22
CA ILE A 8 -5.84 -7.11 1.44
C ILE A 8 -5.31 -6.38 2.66
N GLY A 9 -6.19 -5.95 3.57
CA GLY A 9 -5.78 -5.36 4.84
C GLY A 9 -6.50 -4.07 5.17
N ASP A 10 -5.71 -3.02 5.42
CA ASP A 10 -6.19 -1.79 6.04
C ASP A 10 -7.05 -0.93 5.11
N ASN A 11 -8.21 -0.56 5.63
CA ASN A 11 -8.96 0.62 5.21
C ASN A 11 -9.14 1.52 6.43
N VAL A 12 -8.96 2.81 6.23
CA VAL A 12 -9.14 3.83 7.26
C VAL A 12 -9.86 5.04 6.67
N VAL A 13 -10.30 5.94 7.55
CA VAL A 13 -10.51 7.34 7.17
C VAL A 13 -9.41 8.22 7.76
N ASP A 14 -8.82 9.05 6.92
CA ASP A 14 -7.84 10.06 7.30
C ASP A 14 -8.59 11.35 7.66
N LYS A 15 -8.67 11.66 8.95
CA LYS A 15 -9.39 12.81 9.53
C LYS A 15 -8.49 14.04 9.63
N TYR A 16 -8.73 15.03 8.78
CA TYR A 16 -7.97 16.27 8.73
C TYR A 16 -8.57 17.25 9.77
N LEU A 17 -7.93 17.32 10.94
CA LEU A 17 -8.49 18.02 12.11
C LEU A 17 -8.70 19.52 11.89
N HIS A 18 -7.87 20.14 11.04
CA HIS A 18 -7.93 21.57 10.75
C HIS A 18 -9.08 21.96 9.82
N SER A 19 -9.54 21.02 8.97
CA SER A 19 -10.62 21.27 8.00
C SER A 19 -11.94 20.62 8.42
N GLY A 20 -11.92 19.65 9.34
CA GLY A 20 -13.10 18.87 9.71
C GLY A 20 -13.55 17.91 8.60
N ILE A 21 -12.66 17.58 7.66
CA ILE A 21 -12.92 16.67 6.55
C ILE A 21 -12.19 15.34 6.77
N MET A 22 -12.85 14.23 6.51
CA MET A 22 -12.25 12.91 6.45
C MET A 22 -12.22 12.39 5.02
N TYR A 23 -11.13 11.72 4.66
CA TYR A 23 -10.94 11.09 3.34
C TYR A 23 -10.76 9.58 3.52
N PRO A 24 -11.31 8.74 2.63
CA PRO A 24 -10.97 7.32 2.61
C PRO A 24 -9.46 7.12 2.38
N GLY A 25 -8.91 6.10 3.01
CA GLY A 25 -7.49 5.78 2.94
C GLY A 25 -7.20 4.38 3.47
N GLY A 26 -5.92 4.13 3.73
CA GLY A 26 -5.40 2.80 4.09
C GLY A 26 -4.56 2.25 2.95
N ASN A 27 -3.39 1.71 3.26
CA ASN A 27 -2.38 1.40 2.25
C ASN A 27 -2.87 0.32 1.27
N ALA A 28 -3.45 -0.77 1.78
CA ALA A 28 -4.04 -1.81 0.93
C ALA A 28 -5.26 -1.30 0.13
N LEU A 29 -6.07 -0.42 0.72
CA LEU A 29 -7.21 0.20 0.04
C LEU A 29 -6.76 1.12 -1.10
N ASN A 30 -5.79 1.99 -0.82
CA ASN A 30 -5.20 2.92 -1.76
C ASN A 30 -4.65 2.17 -2.97
N PHE A 31 -3.94 1.07 -2.75
CA PHE A 31 -3.46 0.21 -3.84
C PHE A 31 -4.59 -0.28 -4.76
N ALA A 32 -5.68 -0.81 -4.21
CA ALA A 32 -6.82 -1.28 -4.99
C ALA A 32 -7.48 -0.14 -5.78
N VAL A 33 -7.62 1.04 -5.18
CA VAL A 33 -8.19 2.23 -5.82
C VAL A 33 -7.29 2.74 -6.94
N TYR A 34 -5.99 2.91 -6.70
CA TYR A 34 -5.09 3.39 -7.75
C TYR A 34 -4.98 2.42 -8.91
N ALA A 35 -5.06 1.10 -8.66
CA ALA A 35 -5.13 0.12 -9.73
C ALA A 35 -6.40 0.29 -10.57
N LYS A 36 -7.55 0.52 -9.93
CA LYS A 36 -8.81 0.81 -10.62
C LYS A 36 -8.70 2.07 -11.48
N LEU A 37 -8.12 3.14 -10.93
CA LEU A 37 -7.91 4.42 -11.62
C LEU A 37 -6.91 4.31 -12.79
N ALA A 38 -6.05 3.29 -12.78
CA ALA A 38 -5.17 2.92 -13.88
C ALA A 38 -5.80 1.94 -14.88
N ASP A 39 -7.14 1.78 -14.84
CA ASP A 39 -7.92 0.87 -15.68
C ASP A 39 -7.53 -0.61 -15.55
N ILE A 40 -6.95 -1.00 -14.41
CA ILE A 40 -6.64 -2.40 -14.09
C ILE A 40 -7.75 -2.97 -13.21
N PRO A 41 -8.32 -4.15 -13.56
CA PRO A 41 -9.25 -4.86 -12.68
C PRO A 41 -8.68 -5.02 -11.28
N SER A 42 -9.39 -4.47 -10.28
CA SER A 42 -8.97 -4.55 -8.89
C SER A 42 -10.14 -4.86 -7.95
N ALA A 43 -9.79 -5.47 -6.84
CA ALA A 43 -10.68 -5.75 -5.72
C ALA A 43 -10.02 -5.38 -4.40
N PHE A 44 -10.82 -5.28 -3.34
CA PHE A 44 -10.36 -5.03 -2.00
C PHE A 44 -10.98 -6.00 -0.99
N MET A 45 -10.15 -6.56 -0.12
CA MET A 45 -10.55 -7.42 0.99
C MET A 45 -10.08 -6.80 2.31
N GLY A 46 -11.00 -6.15 3.02
CA GLY A 46 -10.73 -5.50 4.30
C GLY A 46 -11.71 -5.94 5.39
N ALA A 47 -11.65 -5.25 6.53
CA ALA A 47 -12.66 -5.34 7.58
C ALA A 47 -13.30 -3.96 7.79
N PHE A 48 -14.62 -3.89 7.70
CA PHE A 48 -15.40 -2.68 7.89
C PHE A 48 -16.13 -2.71 9.24
N GLY A 49 -16.10 -1.58 9.92
CA GLY A 49 -16.97 -1.34 11.07
C GLY A 49 -18.43 -1.12 10.63
N ASN A 50 -19.26 -0.66 11.56
CA ASN A 50 -20.64 -0.26 11.30
C ASN A 50 -20.91 1.22 11.61
N ASP A 51 -19.86 2.04 11.60
CA ASP A 51 -19.90 3.47 11.83
C ASP A 51 -19.96 4.28 10.51
N ASP A 52 -20.09 5.61 10.64
CA ASP A 52 -20.18 6.52 9.49
C ASP A 52 -18.91 6.53 8.63
N ALA A 53 -17.75 6.23 9.23
CA ALA A 53 -16.47 6.11 8.53
C ALA A 53 -16.46 4.87 7.62
N ALA A 54 -16.87 3.71 8.14
CA ALA A 54 -17.00 2.49 7.35
C ALA A 54 -18.02 2.67 6.22
N GLN A 55 -19.16 3.31 6.50
CA GLN A 55 -20.17 3.57 5.47
C GLN A 55 -19.60 4.46 4.36
N HIS A 56 -18.90 5.53 4.72
CA HIS A 56 -18.27 6.43 3.74
C HIS A 56 -17.26 5.71 2.84
N VAL A 57 -16.38 4.89 3.40
CA VAL A 57 -15.42 4.11 2.60
C VAL A 57 -16.15 3.17 1.65
N GLN A 58 -17.14 2.42 2.12
CA GLN A 58 -17.90 1.48 1.28
C GLN A 58 -18.66 2.19 0.14
N ASP A 59 -19.30 3.33 0.42
CA ASP A 59 -20.00 4.11 -0.60
C ASP A 59 -19.05 4.56 -1.72
N VAL A 60 -17.84 4.99 -1.35
CA VAL A 60 -16.81 5.39 -2.32
C VAL A 60 -16.33 4.19 -3.15
N LEU A 61 -16.12 3.02 -2.53
CA LEU A 61 -15.71 1.82 -3.27
C LEU A 61 -16.80 1.31 -4.22
N HIS A 62 -18.07 1.41 -3.82
CA HIS A 62 -19.19 1.14 -4.72
C HIS A 62 -19.25 2.13 -5.87
N GLN A 63 -19.05 3.43 -5.62
CA GLN A 63 -18.98 4.45 -6.67
C GLN A 63 -17.83 4.18 -7.66
N LEU A 64 -16.68 3.74 -7.14
CA LEU A 64 -15.51 3.38 -7.95
C LEU A 64 -15.61 1.97 -8.56
N GLN A 65 -16.68 1.22 -8.31
CA GLN A 65 -16.89 -0.13 -8.80
C GLN A 65 -15.72 -1.07 -8.47
N ILE A 66 -15.27 -1.03 -7.21
CA ILE A 66 -14.26 -1.95 -6.66
C ILE A 66 -15.00 -3.06 -5.91
N ASP A 67 -14.66 -4.30 -6.24
CA ASP A 67 -15.28 -5.46 -5.60
C ASP A 67 -14.80 -5.57 -4.15
N ILE A 68 -15.75 -5.56 -3.22
CA ILE A 68 -15.55 -5.74 -1.78
C ILE A 68 -16.31 -6.95 -1.22
N SER A 69 -16.81 -7.85 -2.06
CA SER A 69 -17.68 -8.97 -1.69
C SER A 69 -17.05 -9.94 -0.68
N HIS A 70 -15.72 -10.01 -0.63
CA HIS A 70 -14.96 -10.81 0.34
C HIS A 70 -14.51 -10.02 1.58
N SER A 71 -14.88 -8.75 1.71
CA SER A 71 -14.60 -7.97 2.92
C SER A 71 -15.45 -8.45 4.11
N ARG A 72 -14.94 -8.22 5.32
CA ARG A 72 -15.62 -8.57 6.58
C ARG A 72 -16.37 -7.38 7.13
N HIS A 73 -17.45 -7.63 7.85
CA HIS A 73 -18.22 -6.62 8.57
C HIS A 73 -18.33 -7.00 10.04
N TYR A 74 -17.93 -6.09 10.91
CA TYR A 74 -17.97 -6.27 12.36
C TYR A 74 -18.68 -5.11 13.02
N THR A 75 -19.24 -5.36 14.22
CA THR A 75 -19.72 -4.27 15.07
C THR A 75 -18.51 -3.57 15.68
N GLY A 76 -18.41 -2.25 15.54
CA GLY A 76 -17.29 -1.46 16.06
C GLY A 76 -16.86 -0.35 15.10
N GLU A 77 -15.82 0.38 15.51
CA GLU A 77 -15.29 1.51 14.74
C GLU A 77 -14.43 1.06 13.56
N ASN A 78 -14.59 1.73 12.43
CA ASN A 78 -13.65 1.60 11.33
C ASN A 78 -12.28 2.14 11.72
N GLY A 79 -11.24 1.74 10.99
CA GLY A 79 -9.94 2.37 11.14
C GLY A 79 -9.99 3.88 10.87
N TYR A 80 -9.28 4.67 11.66
CA TYR A 80 -9.04 6.08 11.36
C TYR A 80 -7.65 6.53 11.79
N ALA A 81 -7.14 7.56 11.12
CA ALA A 81 -5.99 8.33 11.54
C ALA A 81 -6.34 9.82 11.58
N CYS A 82 -5.80 10.56 12.54
CA CYS A 82 -6.01 11.99 12.69
C CYS A 82 -4.76 12.74 12.20
N ILE A 83 -4.98 13.72 11.33
CA ILE A 83 -3.95 14.46 10.64
C ILE A 83 -4.03 15.95 11.01
N ARG A 84 -2.86 16.50 11.31
CA ARG A 84 -2.64 17.95 11.41
C ARG A 84 -1.63 18.37 10.35
N LEU A 85 -1.86 19.54 9.74
CA LEU A 85 -0.88 20.21 8.89
C LEU A 85 -0.20 21.29 9.73
N THR A 86 1.12 21.21 9.85
CA THR A 86 1.95 22.16 10.59
C THR A 86 3.01 22.71 9.65
N HIS A 87 2.92 23.98 9.24
CA HIS A 87 3.80 24.60 8.24
C HIS A 87 3.85 23.88 6.88
N GLY A 88 2.73 23.28 6.46
CA GLY A 88 2.65 22.48 5.24
C GLY A 88 3.03 21.01 5.43
N ASP A 89 3.67 20.66 6.55
CA ASP A 89 4.04 19.28 6.85
C ASP A 89 2.89 18.52 7.51
N ARG A 90 2.63 17.31 7.00
CA ARG A 90 1.66 16.38 7.57
C ARG A 90 2.20 15.71 8.83
N GLN A 91 1.43 15.78 9.90
CA GLN A 91 1.68 15.05 11.15
C GLN A 91 0.49 14.14 11.49
N PHE A 92 0.77 12.85 11.65
CA PHE A 92 -0.18 11.89 12.22
C PHE A 92 -0.16 12.04 13.75
N VAL A 93 -1.27 12.51 14.32
CA VAL A 93 -1.32 12.88 15.74
C VAL A 93 -2.09 11.89 16.62
N ALA A 94 -2.99 11.09 16.03
CA ALA A 94 -3.72 10.03 16.72
C ALA A 94 -4.24 8.99 15.71
N SER A 95 -4.54 7.79 16.17
CA SER A 95 -5.29 6.79 15.41
C SER A 95 -5.91 5.77 16.36
N ASN A 96 -6.94 5.06 15.91
CA ASN A 96 -7.44 3.87 16.62
C ASN A 96 -6.72 2.58 16.18
N LYS A 97 -5.61 2.70 15.44
CA LYS A 97 -4.78 1.58 14.97
C LYS A 97 -5.57 0.52 14.18
N ASN A 98 -6.36 0.96 13.19
CA ASN A 98 -7.14 0.13 12.25
C ASN A 98 -8.44 -0.46 12.81
N GLY A 99 -8.95 0.03 13.95
CA GLY A 99 -10.28 -0.29 14.45
C GLY A 99 -10.59 -1.79 14.48
N VAL A 100 -11.74 -2.18 13.92
CA VAL A 100 -12.18 -3.58 13.84
C VAL A 100 -11.20 -4.52 13.14
N LEU A 101 -10.35 -4.06 12.20
CA LEU A 101 -9.35 -4.92 11.56
C LEU A 101 -8.30 -5.42 12.56
N ARG A 102 -7.88 -4.56 13.49
CA ARG A 102 -6.93 -4.94 14.55
C ARG A 102 -7.57 -5.92 15.53
N GLU A 103 -8.85 -5.74 15.82
CA GLU A 103 -9.59 -6.56 16.79
C GLU A 103 -9.98 -7.92 16.21
N HIS A 104 -10.19 -7.97 14.90
CA HIS A 104 -10.55 -9.15 14.15
C HIS A 104 -9.61 -9.32 12.94
N PRO A 105 -8.33 -9.63 13.17
CA PRO A 105 -7.37 -9.86 12.09
C PRO A 105 -7.82 -11.05 11.24
N PHE A 106 -7.33 -11.10 9.99
CA PHE A 106 -7.74 -12.13 9.05
C PHE A 106 -7.33 -13.53 9.50
N ASN A 107 -8.27 -14.46 9.36
CA ASN A 107 -8.01 -15.89 9.30
C ASN A 107 -8.63 -16.38 7.99
N LEU A 108 -7.79 -16.61 6.98
CA LEU A 108 -8.24 -16.89 5.63
C LEU A 108 -8.81 -18.31 5.57
N SER A 109 -10.04 -18.42 5.05
CA SER A 109 -10.69 -19.69 4.74
C SER A 109 -10.24 -20.22 3.38
N ASP A 110 -10.54 -21.49 3.09
CA ASP A 110 -10.32 -22.06 1.76
C ASP A 110 -11.05 -21.30 0.65
N ASP A 111 -12.21 -20.72 0.96
CA ASP A 111 -12.99 -19.90 0.03
C ASP A 111 -12.26 -18.59 -0.27
N ASP A 112 -11.66 -17.96 0.74
CA ASP A 112 -10.83 -16.77 0.53
C ASP A 112 -9.58 -17.10 -0.28
N LEU A 113 -8.90 -18.21 0.00
CA LEU A 113 -7.71 -18.63 -0.74
C LEU A 113 -8.05 -18.93 -2.21
N ARG A 114 -9.18 -19.57 -2.48
CA ARG A 114 -9.68 -19.76 -3.85
C ARG A 114 -9.95 -18.45 -4.55
N TYR A 115 -10.55 -17.47 -3.86
CA TYR A 115 -10.74 -16.13 -4.42
C TYR A 115 -9.41 -15.42 -4.70
N ILE A 116 -8.48 -15.44 -3.73
CA ILE A 116 -7.14 -14.84 -3.84
C ILE A 116 -6.37 -15.41 -5.04
N SER A 117 -6.44 -16.72 -5.27
CA SER A 117 -5.74 -17.38 -6.40
C SER A 117 -6.19 -16.92 -7.80
N GLN A 118 -7.29 -16.17 -7.91
CA GLN A 118 -7.77 -15.61 -9.18
C GLN A 118 -7.04 -14.32 -9.58
N PHE A 119 -6.23 -13.73 -8.67
CA PHE A 119 -5.52 -12.48 -8.91
C PHE A 119 -4.09 -12.71 -9.38
N THR A 120 -3.56 -11.77 -10.15
CA THR A 120 -2.15 -11.79 -10.57
C THR A 120 -1.23 -11.38 -9.42
N LEU A 121 -1.65 -10.37 -8.65
CA LEU A 121 -0.87 -9.83 -7.53
C LEU A 121 -1.77 -9.47 -6.36
N VAL A 122 -1.30 -9.81 -5.17
CA VAL A 122 -1.84 -9.37 -3.89
C VAL A 122 -0.91 -8.34 -3.27
N HIS A 123 -1.47 -7.26 -2.76
CA HIS A 123 -0.74 -6.26 -1.98
C HIS A 123 -1.30 -6.14 -0.57
N SER A 124 -0.40 -6.05 0.41
CA SER A 124 -0.72 -5.74 1.80
C SER A 124 0.40 -4.90 2.43
N SER A 125 0.27 -4.59 3.72
CA SER A 125 1.25 -3.80 4.46
C SER A 125 1.35 -4.23 5.91
N ILE A 126 2.33 -3.67 6.61
CA ILE A 126 2.46 -3.79 8.08
C ILE A 126 1.24 -3.25 8.86
N ASN A 127 0.30 -2.55 8.22
CA ASN A 127 -0.96 -2.14 8.83
C ASN A 127 -2.10 -3.13 8.55
N GLY A 128 -1.90 -4.10 7.65
CA GLY A 128 -2.92 -5.03 7.19
C GLY A 128 -3.26 -6.17 8.15
N HIS A 129 -2.45 -6.39 9.20
CA HIS A 129 -2.61 -7.50 10.17
C HIS A 129 -2.76 -8.87 9.49
N LEU A 130 -1.92 -9.13 8.48
CA LEU A 130 -1.98 -10.31 7.61
C LEU A 130 -0.77 -11.24 7.78
N GLU A 131 0.14 -10.95 8.71
CA GLU A 131 1.44 -11.60 8.86
C GLU A 131 1.33 -13.12 9.03
N SER A 132 0.35 -13.61 9.80
CA SER A 132 0.12 -15.04 10.01
C SER A 132 -0.45 -15.77 8.79
N GLU A 133 -0.91 -15.03 7.77
CA GLU A 133 -1.60 -15.57 6.60
C GLU A 133 -0.77 -15.46 5.32
N LEU A 134 0.37 -14.76 5.34
CA LEU A 134 1.20 -14.52 4.16
C LEU A 134 1.69 -15.81 3.50
N GLU A 135 2.03 -16.83 4.30
CA GLU A 135 2.42 -18.15 3.77
C GLU A 135 1.28 -18.77 2.94
N LYS A 136 0.05 -18.77 3.47
CA LYS A 136 -1.12 -19.35 2.79
C LYS A 136 -1.40 -18.63 1.47
N ILE A 137 -1.24 -17.30 1.45
CA ILE A 137 -1.37 -16.48 0.24
C ILE A 137 -0.29 -16.86 -0.77
N LYS A 138 0.98 -16.94 -0.32
CA LYS A 138 2.12 -17.25 -1.19
C LYS A 138 2.00 -18.62 -1.86
N GLN A 139 1.37 -19.59 -1.19
CA GLN A 139 1.07 -20.91 -1.74
C GLN A 139 0.05 -20.89 -2.89
N GLN A 140 -0.69 -19.81 -3.11
CA GLN A 140 -1.67 -19.67 -4.20
C GLN A 140 -1.07 -19.30 -5.57
N THR A 141 0.26 -19.32 -5.72
CA THR A 141 0.97 -18.94 -6.96
C THR A 141 0.73 -17.47 -7.39
N VAL A 142 0.28 -16.63 -6.47
CA VAL A 142 0.16 -15.17 -6.68
C VAL A 142 1.49 -14.48 -6.38
N LEU A 143 1.73 -13.32 -7.01
CA LEU A 143 2.78 -12.42 -6.55
C LEU A 143 2.30 -11.72 -5.28
N LEU A 144 3.16 -11.65 -4.26
CA LEU A 144 2.87 -10.98 -3.00
C LEU A 144 3.76 -9.74 -2.86
N SER A 145 3.13 -8.59 -2.85
CA SER A 145 3.76 -7.32 -2.49
C SER A 145 3.42 -6.93 -1.06
N PHE A 146 4.40 -6.39 -0.35
CA PHE A 146 4.24 -5.96 1.02
C PHE A 146 4.93 -4.61 1.28
N ASP A 147 4.20 -3.65 1.85
CA ASP A 147 4.78 -2.39 2.30
C ASP A 147 5.14 -2.44 3.79
N PHE A 148 6.44 -2.32 4.08
CA PHE A 148 7.00 -2.26 5.43
C PHE A 148 6.92 -0.85 6.05
N SER A 149 6.48 0.15 5.26
CA SER A 149 6.51 1.57 5.64
C SER A 149 7.94 1.94 6.07
N GLY A 150 8.09 2.78 7.10
CA GLY A 150 9.39 3.06 7.73
C GLY A 150 9.81 2.07 8.82
N ARG A 151 9.03 1.01 9.07
CA ARG A 151 9.08 0.20 10.31
C ARG A 151 9.63 -1.20 10.09
N GLY A 152 9.70 -1.97 11.19
CA GLY A 152 10.11 -3.36 11.23
C GLY A 152 11.36 -3.60 12.07
N THR A 153 11.40 -4.74 12.73
CA THR A 153 12.55 -5.27 13.48
C THR A 153 13.09 -6.51 12.78
N ASP A 154 14.26 -6.97 13.18
CA ASP A 154 14.87 -8.20 12.66
C ASP A 154 13.91 -9.41 12.83
N ASP A 155 13.33 -9.59 14.02
CA ASP A 155 12.32 -10.63 14.29
C ASP A 155 11.06 -10.50 13.41
N TYR A 156 10.68 -9.27 13.05
CA TYR A 156 9.52 -9.06 12.18
C TYR A 156 9.87 -9.38 10.72
N PHE A 157 11.05 -8.96 10.27
CA PHE A 157 11.51 -9.23 8.92
C PHE A 157 11.72 -10.73 8.68
N GLU A 158 12.25 -11.47 9.65
CA GLU A 158 12.39 -12.93 9.57
C GLU A 158 11.06 -13.64 9.35
N LYS A 159 9.97 -13.15 9.97
CA LYS A 159 8.63 -13.73 9.82
C LYS A 159 7.96 -13.40 8.48
N VAL A 160 8.19 -12.21 7.96
CA VAL A 160 7.43 -11.65 6.82
C VAL A 160 8.17 -11.81 5.50
N CYS A 161 9.45 -11.46 5.44
CA CYS A 161 10.22 -11.39 4.20
C CYS A 161 10.25 -12.69 3.38
N PRO A 162 10.28 -13.91 3.96
CA PRO A 162 10.32 -15.15 3.19
C PRO A 162 9.14 -15.32 2.22
N TRP A 163 8.02 -14.64 2.49
CA TRP A 163 6.80 -14.75 1.70
C TRP A 163 6.66 -13.65 0.64
N VAL A 164 7.49 -12.61 0.69
CA VAL A 164 7.31 -11.37 -0.08
C VAL A 164 8.15 -11.36 -1.35
N ASP A 165 7.49 -11.22 -2.50
CA ASP A 165 8.17 -11.02 -3.78
C ASP A 165 8.65 -9.58 -3.94
N TYR A 166 7.77 -8.61 -3.63
CA TYR A 166 8.03 -7.18 -3.78
C TYR A 166 7.84 -6.42 -2.47
N GLY A 167 8.95 -6.14 -1.78
CA GLY A 167 8.98 -5.36 -0.55
C GLY A 167 9.16 -3.88 -0.82
N PHE A 168 8.28 -3.03 -0.28
CA PHE A 168 8.43 -1.58 -0.29
C PHE A 168 8.82 -1.08 1.11
N VAL A 169 9.71 -0.10 1.16
CA VAL A 169 10.17 0.49 2.42
C VAL A 169 10.42 1.98 2.27
N SER A 170 10.00 2.76 3.26
CA SER A 170 10.32 4.18 3.36
C SER A 170 11.67 4.35 4.08
N CYS A 171 12.53 5.17 3.48
CA CYS A 171 13.88 5.45 3.96
C CYS A 171 14.21 6.95 3.97
N SER A 172 13.20 7.82 3.97
CA SER A 172 13.41 9.28 4.05
C SER A 172 14.26 9.64 5.28
N GLY A 173 15.28 10.46 5.07
CA GLY A 173 16.21 10.88 6.12
C GLY A 173 17.37 9.91 6.43
N LEU A 174 17.44 8.76 5.76
CA LEU A 174 18.60 7.86 5.84
C LEU A 174 19.67 8.22 4.82
N SER A 175 20.93 8.01 5.17
CA SER A 175 22.05 8.10 4.23
C SER A 175 22.03 6.97 3.19
N PRO A 176 22.71 7.13 2.03
CA PRO A 176 22.81 6.07 1.02
C PRO A 176 23.35 4.74 1.55
N ASP A 177 24.28 4.77 2.52
CA ASP A 177 24.84 3.55 3.10
C ASP A 177 23.85 2.85 4.03
N GLU A 178 23.13 3.61 4.86
CA GLU A 178 22.05 3.07 5.70
C GLU A 178 20.92 2.45 4.86
N ILE A 179 20.57 3.09 3.74
CA ILE A 179 19.59 2.55 2.78
C ILE A 179 20.07 1.20 2.24
N LYS A 180 21.32 1.11 1.76
CA LYS A 180 21.88 -0.14 1.23
C LYS A 180 21.95 -1.22 2.31
N ILE A 181 22.29 -0.89 3.55
CA ILE A 181 22.26 -1.83 4.68
C ILE A 181 20.84 -2.36 4.89
N LYS A 182 19.82 -1.49 4.91
CA LYS A 182 18.42 -1.90 5.09
C LYS A 182 17.91 -2.77 3.92
N LEU A 183 18.24 -2.42 2.68
CA LEU A 183 17.89 -3.20 1.48
C LEU A 183 18.54 -4.59 1.50
N ASN A 184 19.84 -4.67 1.84
CA ASN A 184 20.51 -5.96 2.00
C ASN A 184 19.85 -6.78 3.10
N LYS A 185 19.53 -6.18 4.24
CA LYS A 185 18.88 -6.89 5.35
C LYS A 185 17.57 -7.54 4.91
N LEU A 186 16.67 -6.80 4.27
CA LEU A 186 15.40 -7.34 3.77
C LEU A 186 15.61 -8.46 2.75
N TYR A 187 16.60 -8.33 1.87
CA TYR A 187 16.98 -9.39 0.93
C TYR A 187 17.47 -10.66 1.64
N HIS A 188 18.33 -10.53 2.66
CA HIS A 188 18.82 -11.67 3.44
C HIS A 188 17.72 -12.38 4.23
N TYR A 189 16.68 -11.66 4.66
CA TYR A 189 15.51 -12.26 5.30
C TYR A 189 14.52 -12.91 4.31
N GLY A 190 14.72 -12.73 2.99
CA GLY A 190 13.98 -13.48 1.97
C GLY A 190 13.18 -12.66 0.96
N CYS A 191 13.13 -11.33 1.09
CA CYS A 191 12.48 -10.51 0.05
C CYS A 191 13.24 -10.62 -1.27
N ARG A 192 12.55 -10.81 -2.39
CA ARG A 192 13.20 -10.99 -3.70
C ARG A 192 13.55 -9.66 -4.38
N HIS A 193 12.57 -8.75 -4.44
CA HIS A 193 12.69 -7.42 -4.99
C HIS A 193 12.37 -6.39 -3.91
N ILE A 194 13.30 -5.49 -3.62
CA ILE A 194 13.14 -4.49 -2.57
C ILE A 194 13.25 -3.10 -3.18
N ILE A 195 12.25 -2.26 -2.90
CA ILE A 195 12.15 -0.89 -3.37
C ILE A 195 12.16 0.04 -2.16
N ALA A 196 13.18 0.90 -2.07
CA ALA A 196 13.23 1.95 -1.06
C ALA A 196 12.86 3.31 -1.66
N THR A 197 11.94 4.01 -1.00
CA THR A 197 11.54 5.39 -1.38
C THR A 197 12.08 6.39 -0.36
N CYS A 198 12.64 7.50 -0.85
CA CYS A 198 13.22 8.58 -0.05
C CYS A 198 12.56 9.92 -0.39
N GLY A 199 11.23 9.95 -0.42
CA GLY A 199 10.46 11.12 -0.85
C GLY A 199 10.82 11.56 -2.27
N HIS A 200 11.13 12.85 -2.43
CA HIS A 200 11.50 13.44 -3.71
C HIS A 200 13.00 13.30 -4.06
N GLU A 201 13.81 12.73 -3.16
CA GLU A 201 15.26 12.66 -3.37
C GLU A 201 15.63 11.52 -4.32
N LYS A 202 15.14 10.32 -4.02
CA LYS A 202 15.56 9.11 -4.75
C LYS A 202 14.66 7.90 -4.47
N VAL A 203 14.66 6.98 -5.43
CA VAL A 203 14.17 5.61 -5.31
C VAL A 203 15.31 4.65 -5.58
N TYR A 204 15.43 3.61 -4.76
CA TYR A 204 16.36 2.51 -4.94
C TYR A 204 15.59 1.22 -5.21
N TYR A 205 16.15 0.37 -6.06
CA TYR A 205 15.74 -1.02 -6.22
C TYR A 205 16.93 -1.94 -6.01
N PHE A 206 16.68 -3.07 -5.35
CA PHE A 206 17.66 -4.10 -5.11
C PHE A 206 17.02 -5.49 -5.20
N SER A 207 17.71 -6.42 -5.87
CA SER A 207 17.30 -7.82 -5.99
C SER A 207 18.50 -8.79 -5.93
N GLY A 208 19.48 -8.49 -5.06
CA GLY A 208 20.63 -9.36 -4.81
C GLY A 208 21.84 -9.18 -5.74
N ARG A 209 21.80 -8.23 -6.68
CA ARG A 209 22.91 -7.91 -7.59
C ARG A 209 23.30 -6.44 -7.47
N ASP A 210 23.02 -5.66 -8.50
CA ASP A 210 23.30 -4.23 -8.54
C ASP A 210 22.13 -3.42 -7.96
N TYR A 211 22.45 -2.23 -7.45
CA TYR A 211 21.44 -1.23 -7.12
C TYR A 211 21.04 -0.46 -8.37
N LEU A 212 19.74 -0.31 -8.56
CA LEU A 212 19.20 0.64 -9.52
C LEU A 212 18.68 1.86 -8.77
N GLU A 213 18.98 3.03 -9.30
CA GLU A 213 18.58 4.31 -8.72
C GLU A 213 17.81 5.13 -9.73
N TRP A 214 16.78 5.82 -9.27
CA TRP A 214 16.04 6.78 -10.05
C TRP A 214 15.64 7.97 -9.18
N GLN A 215 15.70 9.17 -9.73
CA GLN A 215 15.32 10.39 -9.05
C GLN A 215 13.98 10.92 -9.61
N PRO A 216 12.96 11.12 -8.76
CA PRO A 216 11.73 11.76 -9.18
C PRO A 216 11.94 13.26 -9.43
N ALA A 217 11.12 13.83 -10.31
CA ALA A 217 11.03 15.28 -10.44
C ALA A 217 10.38 15.85 -9.17
N TYR A 218 10.92 16.95 -8.65
CA TYR A 218 10.30 17.65 -7.53
C TYR A 218 9.00 18.30 -7.97
N ILE A 219 7.96 18.12 -7.16
CA ILE A 219 6.64 18.73 -7.33
C ILE A 219 6.26 19.27 -5.96
N GLU A 220 5.90 20.56 -5.92
CA GLU A 220 5.38 21.18 -4.70
C GLU A 220 4.02 20.55 -4.36
N PRO A 221 3.88 19.85 -3.23
CA PRO A 221 2.67 19.08 -2.93
C PRO A 221 1.60 19.94 -2.27
N VAL A 222 0.34 19.73 -2.64
CA VAL A 222 -0.83 20.15 -1.84
C VAL A 222 -0.97 19.24 -0.62
N ASP A 223 -0.81 17.94 -0.84
CA ASP A 223 -0.78 16.91 0.17
C ASP A 223 0.10 15.76 -0.33
N THR A 224 0.80 15.09 0.58
CA THR A 224 1.63 13.92 0.23
C THR A 224 0.98 12.60 0.61
N LEU A 225 -0.28 12.62 1.10
CA LEU A 225 -0.96 11.43 1.59
C LEU A 225 -1.27 10.49 0.42
N GLY A 226 -0.94 9.22 0.57
CA GLY A 226 -1.12 8.22 -0.49
C GLY A 226 -0.12 8.29 -1.64
N ALA A 227 0.85 9.22 -1.65
CA ALA A 227 1.84 9.32 -2.72
C ALA A 227 2.76 8.09 -2.82
N GLY A 228 3.15 7.50 -1.67
CA GLY A 228 3.91 6.25 -1.62
C GLY A 228 3.10 5.06 -2.15
N ASP A 229 1.83 5.01 -1.79
CA ASP A 229 0.88 3.97 -2.22
C ASP A 229 0.60 4.07 -3.73
N ALA A 230 0.52 5.30 -4.28
CA ALA A 230 0.42 5.52 -5.72
C ALA A 230 1.72 5.14 -6.44
N PHE A 231 2.87 5.46 -5.86
CA PHE A 231 4.17 5.05 -6.37
C PHE A 231 4.28 3.54 -6.48
N LEU A 232 4.03 2.82 -5.38
CA LEU A 232 4.15 1.35 -5.36
C LEU A 232 3.15 0.72 -6.34
N THR A 233 1.94 1.26 -6.44
CA THR A 233 0.92 0.72 -7.35
C THR A 233 1.38 0.88 -8.80
N GLY A 234 1.77 2.09 -9.21
CA GLY A 234 2.25 2.35 -10.56
C GLY A 234 3.51 1.55 -10.92
N PHE A 235 4.41 1.36 -9.95
CA PHE A 235 5.57 0.49 -10.10
C PHE A 235 5.15 -0.96 -10.39
N LEU A 236 4.33 -1.55 -9.52
CA LEU A 236 3.91 -2.94 -9.61
C LEU A 236 3.14 -3.21 -10.90
N LEU A 237 2.20 -2.34 -11.27
CA LEU A 237 1.44 -2.47 -12.52
C LEU A 237 2.36 -2.43 -13.74
N SER A 238 3.36 -1.53 -13.75
CA SER A 238 4.35 -1.49 -14.84
C SER A 238 5.21 -2.75 -14.91
N ILE A 239 5.53 -3.38 -13.77
CA ILE A 239 6.24 -4.66 -13.74
C ILE A 239 5.35 -5.78 -14.30
N LEU A 240 4.10 -5.89 -13.83
CA LEU A 240 3.16 -6.90 -14.33
C LEU A 240 2.91 -6.77 -15.84
N GLN A 241 2.75 -5.55 -16.33
CA GLN A 241 2.56 -5.25 -17.76
C GLN A 241 3.78 -5.58 -18.63
N SER A 242 4.98 -5.69 -18.04
CA SER A 242 6.15 -6.18 -18.78
C SER A 242 6.01 -7.64 -19.20
N GLY A 243 5.19 -8.43 -18.47
CA GLY A 243 4.99 -9.86 -18.70
C GLY A 243 6.21 -10.72 -18.37
N MET A 244 7.25 -10.15 -17.76
CA MET A 244 8.48 -10.85 -17.40
C MET A 244 8.37 -11.46 -16.01
N ALA A 245 8.74 -12.73 -15.88
CA ALA A 245 8.82 -13.40 -14.58
C ALA A 245 9.91 -12.81 -13.68
N GLU A 246 11.03 -12.37 -14.28
CA GLU A 246 12.11 -11.65 -13.62
C GLU A 246 12.37 -10.37 -14.43
N PRO A 247 12.14 -9.17 -13.87
CA PRO A 247 12.25 -7.93 -14.62
C PRO A 247 13.72 -7.59 -14.90
N ASP A 248 14.01 -7.18 -16.14
CA ASP A 248 15.31 -6.64 -16.49
C ASP A 248 15.48 -5.18 -16.02
N LYS A 249 16.71 -4.66 -16.15
CA LYS A 249 17.06 -3.29 -15.73
C LYS A 249 16.14 -2.23 -16.36
N GLU A 250 15.84 -2.36 -17.65
CA GLU A 250 14.99 -1.38 -18.36
C GLU A 250 13.54 -1.42 -17.88
N SER A 251 13.02 -2.61 -17.59
CA SER A 251 11.68 -2.79 -17.04
C SER A 251 11.57 -2.21 -15.63
N VAL A 252 12.58 -2.39 -14.77
CA VAL A 252 12.62 -1.77 -13.44
C VAL A 252 12.69 -0.23 -13.53
N LEU A 253 13.57 0.32 -14.38
CA LEU A 253 13.67 1.78 -14.54
C LEU A 253 12.38 2.39 -15.11
N ARG A 254 11.69 1.67 -16.01
CA ARG A 254 10.37 2.04 -16.50
C ARG A 254 9.33 2.04 -15.37
N ALA A 255 9.35 1.00 -14.52
CA ALA A 255 8.45 0.90 -13.38
C ALA A 255 8.67 2.01 -12.35
N MET A 256 9.93 2.37 -12.04
CA MET A 256 10.23 3.52 -11.18
C MET A 256 9.65 4.82 -11.74
N ARG A 257 9.83 5.06 -13.06
CA ARG A 257 9.27 6.23 -13.73
C ARG A 257 7.74 6.24 -13.70
N GLN A 258 7.11 5.07 -13.89
CA GLN A 258 5.65 4.97 -13.87
C GLN A 258 5.07 5.15 -12.45
N GLY A 259 5.71 4.57 -11.44
CA GLY A 259 5.39 4.84 -10.04
C GLY A 259 5.51 6.33 -9.72
N GLY A 260 6.60 6.98 -10.15
CA GLY A 260 6.79 8.41 -9.99
C GLY A 260 5.69 9.28 -10.62
N LYS A 261 5.25 8.92 -11.83
CA LYS A 261 4.11 9.59 -12.49
C LYS A 261 2.81 9.41 -11.71
N SER A 262 2.58 8.22 -11.16
CA SER A 262 1.38 7.91 -10.38
C SER A 262 1.37 8.71 -9.07
N ALA A 263 2.50 8.77 -8.37
CA ALA A 263 2.67 9.60 -7.19
C ALA A 263 2.42 11.09 -7.49
N ALA A 264 2.97 11.61 -8.59
CA ALA A 264 2.81 13.00 -9.00
C ALA A 264 1.34 13.44 -9.17
N GLN A 265 0.47 12.54 -9.62
CA GLN A 265 -0.96 12.84 -9.79
C GLN A 265 -1.66 13.06 -8.44
N VAL A 266 -1.28 12.29 -7.43
CA VAL A 266 -1.86 12.33 -6.07
C VAL A 266 -1.42 13.58 -5.29
N LEU A 267 -0.24 14.11 -5.58
CA LEU A 267 0.30 15.29 -4.87
C LEU A 267 -0.54 16.57 -5.02
N SER A 268 -1.50 16.59 -5.95
CA SER A 268 -2.26 17.78 -6.33
C SER A 268 -3.61 17.95 -5.61
N HIS A 269 -4.01 17.01 -4.75
CA HIS A 269 -5.28 17.05 -4.03
C HIS A 269 -5.14 16.53 -2.59
N TYR A 270 -6.12 16.84 -1.74
CA TYR A 270 -6.16 16.33 -0.37
C TYR A 270 -6.59 14.86 -0.31
N GLY A 271 -6.05 14.13 0.67
CA GLY A 271 -6.29 12.70 0.83
C GLY A 271 -5.63 11.87 -0.28
N ALA A 272 -5.74 10.54 -0.17
CA ALA A 272 -5.08 9.62 -1.09
C ALA A 272 -5.67 9.70 -2.51
N PHE A 273 -6.99 9.79 -2.62
CA PHE A 273 -7.68 9.82 -3.92
C PHE A 273 -8.95 10.69 -3.89
N GLY A 274 -9.02 11.65 -2.96
CA GLY A 274 -10.16 12.55 -2.80
C GLY A 274 -11.34 11.92 -2.04
N PHE A 275 -12.57 12.28 -2.41
CA PHE A 275 -13.82 11.88 -1.74
C PHE A 275 -13.92 12.33 -0.28
N GLY A 276 -13.60 13.60 -0.03
CA GLY A 276 -13.72 14.20 1.31
C GLY A 276 -15.17 14.30 1.77
N LYS A 277 -15.42 13.94 3.04
CA LYS A 277 -16.71 14.10 3.72
C LYS A 277 -16.52 14.81 5.06
N PRO A 278 -17.39 15.75 5.46
CA PRO A 278 -17.36 16.32 6.80
C PRO A 278 -17.53 15.23 7.87
N PHE A 279 -16.77 15.32 8.96
CA PHE A 279 -16.97 14.45 10.13
C PHE A 279 -17.26 15.28 11.38
N ALA A 280 -18.09 14.76 12.28
CA ALA A 280 -18.30 15.37 13.58
C ALA A 280 -17.05 15.16 14.46
N GLN A 281 -16.53 16.25 15.02
CA GLN A 281 -15.41 16.21 15.98
C GLN A 281 -15.85 15.67 17.33
#